data_AF-A0A401ZBY8-F1
#
_entry.id   AF-A0A401ZBY8-F1
#
_cell.length_a   1.000
_cell.length_b   1.000
_cell.length_c   1.000
_cell.angle_alpha   90.00
_cell.angle_beta   90.00
_cell.angle_gamma   90.00
#
_symmetry.space_group_name_H-M   'P 1'
#
loop_
_entity.id
_entity.type
_entity.pdbx_description
1 polymer ?
#
loop_
_entity_poly.entity_id
_entity_poly.type
_entity_poly.pdbx_seq_one_letter_code
_entity_poly.pdbx_strand_id
1 'polypeptide(L)'
;MGQWAYKVVYVDYRGRISCEGVETLIGNNERRSAFVRRYFDSIGREGWELSSNQPLTANSAYYVFKRPAQDGDYADQPAATQETPTTPPPTTSTEGPTIESV
;
A
#
# COMPACT_ATOMS: atom_id res chain seq x y z
N MET A 1 -5.24 3.22 30.08
CA MET A 1 -5.17 4.17 28.94
C MET A 1 -5.83 3.50 27.75
N GLY A 2 -6.68 4.20 27.00
CA GLY A 2 -7.35 3.61 25.83
C GLY A 2 -6.34 3.26 24.72
N GLN A 3 -6.55 2.13 24.06
CA GLN A 3 -5.75 1.71 22.91
C GLN A 3 -6.20 2.47 21.65
N TRP A 4 -5.29 2.69 20.71
CA TRP A 4 -5.56 3.39 19.45
C TRP A 4 -5.36 2.45 18.27
N ALA A 5 -6.34 2.40 17.37
CA ALA A 5 -6.19 1.79 16.07
C ALA A 5 -5.66 2.85 15.08
N TYR A 6 -4.87 2.42 14.11
CA TYR A 6 -4.29 3.27 13.08
C TYR A 6 -4.64 2.74 11.69
N LYS A 7 -4.89 3.66 10.77
CA LYS A 7 -5.11 3.38 9.36
C LYS A 7 -4.16 4.25 8.54
N VAL A 8 -3.43 3.64 7.62
CA VAL A 8 -2.48 4.33 6.75
C VAL A 8 -2.99 4.30 5.33
N VAL A 9 -3.20 5.50 4.77
CA VAL A 9 -3.74 5.69 3.44
C VAL A 9 -2.68 6.32 2.56
N TYR A 10 -2.28 5.61 1.50
CA TYR A 10 -1.53 6.21 0.41
C TYR A 10 -2.47 6.95 -0.53
N VAL A 11 -2.18 8.21 -0.83
CA VAL A 11 -2.92 9.01 -1.80
C VAL A 11 -1.99 9.43 -2.92
N ASP A 12 -2.32 9.06 -4.16
CA ASP A 12 -1.80 9.65 -5.38
C ASP A 12 -2.91 10.48 -6.03
N TYR A 13 -2.75 11.80 -6.02
CA TYR A 13 -3.75 12.74 -6.54
C TYR A 13 -3.98 12.56 -8.05
N ARG A 14 -3.15 11.79 -8.77
CA ARG A 14 -3.38 11.46 -10.18
C ARG A 14 -4.51 10.46 -10.39
N GLY A 15 -5.01 9.82 -9.33
CA GLY A 15 -6.27 9.09 -9.38
C GLY A 15 -6.30 7.75 -8.67
N ARG A 16 -5.40 7.52 -7.71
CA ARG A 16 -5.34 6.27 -6.96
C ARG A 16 -5.17 6.55 -5.48
N ILE A 17 -5.97 5.88 -4.68
CA ILE A 17 -5.81 5.81 -3.22
C ILE A 17 -5.69 4.34 -2.85
N SER A 18 -4.74 3.99 -1.99
CA SER A 18 -4.55 2.63 -1.48
C SER A 18 -4.57 2.66 0.04
N CYS A 19 -5.33 1.74 0.64
CA CYS A 19 -5.45 1.58 2.09
C CYS A 19 -5.58 0.09 2.40
N GLU A 20 -4.65 -0.46 3.19
CA GLU A 20 -4.70 -1.86 3.64
C GLU A 20 -4.86 -2.86 2.47
N GLY A 21 -4.21 -2.58 1.34
CA GLY A 21 -4.28 -3.43 0.13
C GLY A 21 -5.51 -3.21 -0.75
N VAL A 22 -6.47 -2.38 -0.34
CA VAL A 22 -7.64 -2.02 -1.14
C VAL A 22 -7.37 -0.73 -1.91
N GLU A 23 -7.48 -0.78 -3.23
CA GLU A 23 -7.35 0.39 -4.09
C GLU A 23 -8.71 1.02 -4.41
N THR A 24 -8.75 2.35 -4.38
CA THR A 24 -9.86 3.17 -4.88
C THR A 24 -9.35 4.05 -6.00
N LEU A 25 -10.03 4.00 -7.14
CA LEU A 25 -9.71 4.79 -8.33
C LEU A 25 -10.61 6.01 -8.46
N ILE A 26 -10.08 7.03 -9.12
CA ILE A 26 -10.83 8.24 -9.47
C ILE A 26 -11.92 7.94 -10.50
N GLY A 27 -13.09 8.53 -10.31
CA GLY A 27 -14.21 8.40 -11.24
C GLY A 27 -13.95 9.15 -12.56
N ASN A 28 -14.70 8.77 -13.60
CA ASN A 28 -14.62 9.46 -14.88
C ASN A 28 -15.03 10.94 -14.72
N ASN A 29 -14.22 11.86 -15.24
CA ASN A 29 -14.36 13.31 -15.08
C ASN A 29 -14.39 13.82 -13.61
N GLU A 30 -14.00 13.01 -12.63
CA GLU A 30 -13.93 13.44 -11.23
C GLU A 30 -12.71 14.37 -11.03
N ARG A 31 -12.91 15.48 -10.32
CA ARG A 31 -11.80 16.38 -9.95
C ARG A 31 -10.96 15.74 -8.84
N ARG A 32 -9.64 15.90 -8.89
CA ARG A 32 -8.69 15.36 -7.89
C ARG A 32 -9.07 15.70 -6.44
N SER A 33 -9.48 16.93 -6.19
CA SER A 33 -9.91 17.35 -4.84
C SER A 33 -11.22 16.70 -4.41
N ALA A 34 -12.17 16.52 -5.33
CA ALA A 34 -13.44 15.84 -5.06
C ALA A 34 -13.22 14.35 -4.78
N PHE A 35 -12.31 13.72 -5.53
CA PHE A 35 -11.89 12.33 -5.33
C PHE A 35 -11.34 12.09 -3.92
N VAL A 36 -10.34 12.88 -3.50
CA VAL A 36 -9.77 12.74 -2.16
C VAL A 36 -10.81 13.06 -1.08
N ARG A 37 -11.63 14.10 -1.28
CA ARG A 37 -12.69 14.45 -0.32
C ARG A 37 -13.70 13.31 -0.15
N ARG A 38 -14.18 12.71 -1.25
CA ARG A 38 -15.12 11.58 -1.21
C ARG A 38 -14.58 10.41 -0.41
N TYR A 39 -13.29 10.10 -0.57
CA TYR A 39 -12.63 9.03 0.16
C TYR A 39 -12.41 9.39 1.65
N PHE A 40 -12.00 10.61 1.96
CA PHE A 40 -11.84 11.03 3.36
C PHE A 40 -13.18 11.18 4.08
N ASP A 41 -14.25 11.55 3.38
CA ASP A 41 -15.61 11.56 3.93
C ASP A 41 -16.03 10.13 4.35
N SER A 42 -15.68 9.08 3.59
CA SER A 42 -15.99 7.70 4.01
C SER A 42 -15.19 7.25 5.22
N ILE A 43 -13.90 7.60 5.27
CA ILE A 43 -13.03 7.34 6.43
C ILE A 43 -13.56 8.08 7.68
N GLY A 44 -13.95 9.35 7.54
CA GLY A 44 -14.50 10.13 8.65
C GLY A 44 -15.81 9.56 9.20
N ARG A 45 -16.68 9.00 8.34
CA ARG A 45 -17.92 8.33 8.79
C ARG A 45 -17.68 7.08 9.64
N GLU A 46 -16.53 6.43 9.48
CA GLU A 46 -16.08 5.30 10.30
C GLU A 46 -15.44 5.74 11.65
N GLY A 47 -15.38 7.05 11.92
CA GLY A 47 -14.83 7.62 13.15
C GLY A 47 -13.30 7.78 13.14
N TRP A 48 -12.67 7.66 11.98
CA TRP A 48 -11.23 7.89 11.81
C TRP A 48 -10.91 9.38 11.72
N GLU A 49 -9.94 9.82 12.51
CA GLU A 49 -9.47 11.20 12.54
C GLU A 49 -8.08 11.31 11.93
N LEU A 50 -7.84 12.33 11.12
CA LEU A 50 -6.52 12.59 10.55
C LEU A 50 -5.53 12.96 11.68
N SER A 51 -4.45 12.20 11.80
CA SER A 51 -3.42 12.42 12.81
C SER A 51 -2.12 12.98 12.23
N SER A 52 -1.79 12.63 10.98
CA SER A 52 -0.56 13.07 10.32
C SER A 52 -0.64 12.97 8.80
N ASN A 53 0.21 13.73 8.12
CA ASN A 53 0.47 13.66 6.69
C ASN A 53 1.98 13.59 6.47
N GLN A 54 2.43 12.65 5.65
CA GLN A 54 3.81 12.52 5.18
C GLN A 54 3.84 12.63 3.65
N PRO A 55 4.26 13.78 3.10
CA PRO A 55 4.43 13.94 1.66
C PRO A 55 5.54 13.02 1.11
N LEU A 56 5.32 12.40 -0.05
CA LEU A 56 6.31 11.56 -0.74
C LEU A 56 6.81 12.23 -2.02
N THR A 57 5.88 12.76 -2.81
CA THR A 57 6.18 13.47 -4.06
C THR A 57 5.26 14.68 -4.19
N ALA A 58 5.45 15.47 -5.25
CA ALA A 58 4.53 16.57 -5.58
C ALA A 58 3.06 16.12 -5.76
N ASN A 59 2.83 14.83 -6.05
CA ASN A 59 1.49 14.31 -6.31
C ASN A 59 1.06 13.19 -5.35
N SER A 60 1.83 12.89 -4.31
CA SER A 60 1.50 11.79 -3.40
C SER A 60 1.95 11.99 -1.96
N ALA A 61 1.19 11.41 -1.04
CA ALA A 61 1.46 11.44 0.40
C ALA A 61 0.85 10.22 1.11
N TYR A 62 1.41 9.86 2.26
CA TYR A 62 0.73 9.01 3.24
C TYR A 62 -0.06 9.88 4.22
N TYR A 63 -1.31 9.51 4.44
CA TYR A 63 -2.18 10.08 5.45
C TYR A 63 -2.39 9.04 6.54
N VAL A 64 -2.09 9.41 7.77
CA VAL A 64 -2.27 8.55 8.94
C VAL A 64 -3.53 8.99 9.65
N PHE A 65 -4.44 8.05 9.87
CA PHE A 65 -5.65 8.25 10.63
C PHE A 65 -5.59 7.43 11.92
N LYS A 66 -6.29 7.89 12.95
CA LYS A 66 -6.43 7.19 14.23
C LYS A 66 -7.87 7.21 14.71
N ARG A 67 -8.25 6.21 15.51
CA ARG A 67 -9.49 6.18 16.28
C ARG A 67 -9.30 5.35 17.56
N PRO A 68 -10.15 5.53 18.58
CA PRO A 68 -10.16 4.61 19.72
C PRO A 68 -10.34 3.17 19.22
N ALA A 69 -9.51 2.25 19.68
CA ALA A 69 -9.55 0.87 19.21
C ALA A 69 -10.86 0.19 19.58
N GLN A 70 -11.36 -0.62 18.67
CA GLN A 70 -12.55 -1.45 18.78
C GLN A 70 -12.16 -2.93 18.69
N ASP A 71 -13.06 -3.82 19.13
CA ASP A 71 -12.85 -5.26 19.01
C ASP A 71 -12.60 -5.64 17.54
N GLY A 72 -11.47 -6.33 17.30
CA GLY A 72 -11.06 -6.76 15.96
C GLY A 72 -10.05 -5.86 15.25
N ASP A 73 -9.77 -4.64 15.73
CA ASP A 73 -8.78 -3.73 15.10
C ASP A 73 -7.33 -4.29 15.11
N TYR A 74 -7.05 -5.29 15.95
CA TYR A 74 -5.75 -5.96 16.05
C TYR A 74 -5.79 -7.44 15.64
N ALA A 75 -6.88 -7.89 15.01
CA ALA A 75 -6.86 -9.22 14.40
C ALA A 75 -5.78 -9.23 13.31
N ASP A 76 -4.90 -10.25 13.33
CA ASP A 76 -3.76 -10.35 12.42
C ASP A 76 -4.21 -10.17 10.96
N GLN A 77 -3.82 -9.05 10.34
CA GLN A 77 -3.91 -8.89 8.89
C GLN A 77 -2.73 -9.63 8.26
N PRO A 78 -2.97 -10.51 7.26
CA PRO A 78 -1.87 -11.15 6.56
C PRO A 78 -1.01 -10.06 5.90
N ALA A 79 0.29 -10.06 6.19
CA ALA A 79 1.25 -9.18 5.56
C ALA A 79 1.09 -9.29 4.03
N ALA A 80 0.89 -8.15 3.35
CA ALA A 80 0.85 -8.10 1.89
C ALA A 80 2.06 -8.85 1.33
N THR A 81 1.82 -9.91 0.57
CA THR A 81 2.87 -10.67 -0.10
C THR A 81 3.56 -9.71 -1.06
N GLN A 82 4.79 -9.32 -0.74
CA GLN A 82 5.67 -8.72 -1.73
C GLN A 82 5.93 -9.81 -2.77
N GLU A 83 5.43 -9.63 -3.99
CA GLU A 83 5.91 -10.39 -5.14
C GLU A 83 7.42 -10.14 -5.23
N THR A 84 8.20 -11.10 -4.77
CA THR A 84 9.65 -11.10 -4.99
C THR A 84 9.83 -11.29 -6.50
N PRO A 85 10.53 -10.40 -7.21
CA PRO A 85 10.84 -10.64 -8.61
C PRO A 85 11.56 -11.98 -8.69
N THR A 86 11.01 -12.94 -9.43
CA THR A 86 11.65 -14.24 -9.64
C THR A 86 12.94 -13.99 -10.43
N THR A 87 14.07 -13.92 -9.72
CA THR A 87 15.38 -13.94 -10.38
C THR A 87 15.48 -15.29 -11.10
N PRO A 88 15.68 -15.33 -12.43
CA PRO A 88 15.92 -16.60 -13.11
C PRO A 88 17.19 -17.26 -12.55
N PRO A 89 17.24 -18.60 -12.46
CA PRO A 89 18.36 -19.30 -11.84
C PRO A 89 19.66 -19.05 -12.62
N PRO A 90 20.82 -19.01 -11.93
CA PRO A 90 22.10 -18.90 -12.60
C PRO A 90 22.34 -20.17 -13.43
N THR A 91 22.63 -20.01 -14.73
CA THR A 91 23.17 -21.08 -15.56
C THR A 91 24.52 -21.50 -15.00
N THR A 92 24.57 -22.63 -14.30
CA THR A 92 25.82 -23.33 -13.99
C THR A 92 26.38 -23.90 -15.30
N SER A 93 27.30 -23.15 -15.91
CA SER A 93 28.24 -23.71 -16.88
C SER A 93 29.21 -24.60 -16.11
N THR A 94 28.99 -25.90 -16.16
CA THR A 94 29.96 -26.91 -15.73
C THR A 94 30.15 -27.86 -16.89
N GLU A 95 31.29 -27.77 -17.57
CA GLU A 95 32.13 -28.93 -17.90
C GLU A 95 33.41 -28.49 -18.62
N GLY A 96 34.53 -29.00 -18.11
CA GLY A 96 35.89 -28.80 -18.61
C GLY A 96 36.21 -29.68 -19.83
N PRO A 97 37.48 -29.74 -20.24
CA PRO A 97 37.86 -30.14 -21.59
C PRO A 97 37.83 -31.67 -21.77
N THR A 98 37.21 -32.14 -22.86
CA THR A 98 37.31 -33.53 -23.32
C THR A 98 38.61 -33.71 -24.10
N ILE A 99 39.49 -34.58 -23.60
CA ILE A 99 40.64 -35.12 -24.32
C ILE A 99 40.12 -36.26 -25.21
N GLU A 100 40.18 -36.13 -26.53
CA GLU A 100 40.01 -37.26 -27.44
C GLU A 100 41.38 -37.86 -27.79
N SER A 101 41.52 -39.17 -27.57
CA SER A 101 42.63 -39.99 -28.06
C SER A 101 42.14 -40.81 -29.24
N VAL A 102 42.69 -40.57 -30.44
CA VAL A 102 43.00 -41.56 -31.50
C VAL A 102 44.14 -41.00 -32.35
#